data_AF-A0A2G9Q2E1-F1
#
_entry.id   AF-A0A2G9Q2E1-F1
#
_cell.length_a   1.000
_cell.length_b   1.000
_cell.length_c   1.000
_cell.angle_alpha   90.00
_cell.angle_beta   90.00
_cell.angle_gamma   90.00
#
_symmetry.space_group_name_H-M   'P 1'
#
loop_
_entity.id
_entity.type
_entity.pdbx_description
1 polymer ?
#
loop_
_entity_poly.entity_id
_entity_poly.type
_entity_poly.pdbx_seq_one_letter_code
_entity_poly.pdbx_strand_id
1 'polypeptide(L)' 'SFPLRWAESSQVQEGSPPGESETPAVTPCWRTEEFTVSKDCYNCNQFDTKAVSQCVVTGFIEQVSCSPSKKVEYKR' A
#
# COMPACT_ATOMS: atom_id res chain seq x y z
N SER A 1 42.20 9.58 41.41
CA SER A 1 41.25 10.13 42.37
C SER A 1 39.88 10.14 41.73
N PHE A 2 38.97 9.42 42.37
CA PHE A 2 37.52 9.21 42.26
C PHE A 2 36.75 9.15 40.92
N PRO A 3 35.76 8.24 40.85
CA PRO A 3 35.14 7.68 39.65
C PRO A 3 33.75 8.29 39.39
N LEU A 4 33.05 7.88 38.33
CA LEU A 4 31.58 7.85 38.28
C LEU A 4 31.15 6.92 37.13
N ARG A 5 30.80 5.67 37.44
CA ARG A 5 29.40 5.20 37.42
C ARG A 5 28.56 5.90 36.35
N TRP A 6 28.33 5.20 35.26
CA TRP A 6 26.96 5.06 34.78
C TRP A 6 26.72 3.57 34.58
N ALA A 7 25.80 3.07 35.38
CA ALA A 7 25.27 1.74 35.31
C ALA A 7 24.00 1.79 34.46
N GLU A 8 23.71 0.63 33.89
CA GLU A 8 22.38 0.12 33.62
C GLU A 8 21.80 0.29 32.21
N SER A 9 21.52 -0.88 31.67
CA SER A 9 20.78 -1.22 30.46
C SER A 9 19.52 -0.41 30.21
N SER A 10 19.22 -0.23 28.93
CA SER A 10 17.86 -0.30 28.40
C SER A 10 17.99 -0.98 27.03
N GLN A 11 17.57 -2.24 26.87
CA GLN A 11 16.26 -2.61 26.30
C GLN A 11 16.02 -1.85 24.98
N VAL A 12 15.93 -2.47 23.80
CA VAL A 12 15.04 -3.56 23.41
C VAL A 12 15.51 -4.19 22.08
N GLN A 13 15.28 -5.50 21.91
CA GLN A 13 15.18 -6.11 20.58
C GLN A 13 13.90 -5.59 19.93
N GLU A 14 13.93 -5.15 18.67
CA GLU A 14 12.83 -5.41 17.72
C GLU A 14 13.35 -5.31 16.28
N GLY A 15 13.32 -6.46 15.58
CA GLY A 15 13.20 -6.60 14.13
C GLY A 15 14.16 -5.84 13.23
N SER A 16 15.09 -6.55 12.59
CA SER A 16 15.39 -6.25 11.19
C SER A 16 14.21 -6.72 10.34
N PRO A 17 13.47 -5.84 9.63
CA PRO A 17 12.95 -6.21 8.33
C PRO A 17 14.08 -6.03 7.29
N PRO A 18 14.05 -6.84 6.21
CA PRO A 18 15.04 -6.71 5.15
C PRO A 18 14.87 -5.36 4.46
N GLY A 19 16.02 -4.82 4.04
CA GLY A 19 16.17 -4.28 2.71
C GLY A 19 15.18 -3.22 2.23
N GLU A 20 15.77 -2.07 1.96
CA GLU A 20 15.41 -1.21 0.83
C GLU A 20 14.38 -0.12 1.13
N SER A 21 14.92 1.09 1.04
CA SER A 21 14.24 2.36 1.00
C SER A 21 13.34 2.43 -0.24
N GLU A 22 12.13 1.92 -0.13
CA GLU A 22 11.02 2.23 -1.03
C GLU A 22 9.93 2.85 -0.14
N THR A 23 9.55 4.10 -0.42
CA THR A 23 8.27 4.66 0.07
C THR A 23 7.24 3.56 -0.03
N PRO A 24 6.48 3.20 1.03
CA PRO A 24 5.61 2.04 0.98
C PRO A 24 4.68 2.23 -0.20
N ALA A 25 4.98 1.55 -1.31
CA ALA A 25 4.06 1.42 -2.41
C ALA A 25 2.87 0.78 -1.75
N VAL A 26 1.79 1.55 -1.57
CA VAL A 26 0.59 1.07 -0.90
C VAL A 26 0.15 -0.12 -1.73
N THR A 27 0.50 -1.32 -1.28
CA THR A 27 0.20 -2.54 -2.01
C THR A 27 -1.32 -2.57 -2.13
N PRO A 28 -1.84 -2.60 -3.36
CA PRO A 28 -3.27 -2.42 -3.51
C PRO A 28 -3.99 -3.62 -2.91
N CYS A 29 -5.15 -3.39 -2.32
CA CYS A 29 -5.83 -4.36 -1.48
C CYS A 29 -6.18 -5.64 -2.25
N TRP A 30 -6.42 -5.56 -3.56
CA TRP A 30 -6.73 -6.71 -4.40
C TRP A 30 -5.53 -7.65 -4.63
N ARG A 31 -4.33 -7.28 -4.18
CA ARG A 31 -3.14 -8.15 -4.13
C ARG A 31 -3.00 -8.90 -2.81
N THR A 32 -3.63 -8.41 -1.75
CA THR A 32 -3.46 -8.90 -0.38
C THR A 32 -4.73 -9.53 0.20
N GLU A 33 -5.89 -9.09 -0.25
CA GLU A 33 -7.21 -9.49 0.19
C GLU A 33 -8.00 -10.14 -0.95
N GLU A 34 -9.08 -10.84 -0.59
CA GLU A 34 -10.05 -11.30 -1.58
C GLU A 34 -10.76 -10.08 -2.16
N PHE A 35 -10.85 -10.00 -3.47
CA PHE A 35 -11.51 -8.89 -4.16
C PHE A 35 -12.57 -9.40 -5.10
N THR A 36 -13.57 -8.56 -5.33
CA THR A 36 -14.60 -8.80 -6.33
C THR A 36 -14.61 -7.65 -7.33
N VAL A 37 -14.62 -7.98 -8.62
CA VAL A 37 -14.74 -6.98 -9.69
C VAL A 37 -16.12 -6.36 -9.60
N SER A 38 -16.17 -5.10 -9.19
CA SER A 38 -17.39 -4.31 -9.06
C SER A 38 -17.79 -3.68 -10.39
N LYS A 39 -16.81 -3.32 -11.22
CA LYS A 39 -17.01 -2.96 -12.63
C LYS A 39 -15.95 -3.62 -13.48
N ASP A 40 -16.42 -4.36 -14.47
CA ASP A 40 -15.61 -4.93 -15.55
C ASP A 40 -14.86 -3.82 -16.31
N CYS A 41 -13.81 -4.19 -17.04
CA CYS A 41 -12.92 -3.28 -17.75
C CYS A 41 -13.69 -2.25 -18.58
N TYR A 42 -13.59 -0.99 -18.16
CA TYR A 42 -14.30 0.12 -18.75
C TYR A 42 -13.35 1.23 -19.18
N ASN A 43 -13.79 2.03 -20.16
CA ASN A 43 -13.00 3.16 -20.62
C ASN A 43 -12.98 4.26 -19.56
N CYS A 44 -11.79 4.78 -19.27
CA CYS A 44 -11.61 5.80 -18.27
C CYS A 44 -12.37 7.07 -18.62
N ASN A 45 -13.20 7.56 -17.69
CA ASN A 45 -13.80 8.87 -17.84
C ASN A 45 -12.80 9.97 -17.46
N GLN A 46 -13.15 11.23 -17.72
CA GLN A 46 -12.32 12.38 -17.35
C GLN A 46 -12.01 12.40 -15.84
N PHE A 47 -12.97 11.99 -15.01
CA PHE A 47 -12.80 11.88 -13.55
C PHE A 47 -11.84 10.76 -13.15
N ASP A 48 -11.96 9.57 -13.75
CA ASP A 48 -11.06 8.44 -13.48
C ASP A 48 -9.64 8.76 -13.92
N THR A 49 -9.47 9.48 -15.02
CA THR A 49 -8.15 9.92 -15.52
C THR A 49 -7.44 10.85 -14.53
N LYS A 50 -8.19 11.61 -13.72
CA LYS A 50 -7.64 12.46 -12.67
C LYS A 50 -7.37 11.71 -11.38
N ALA A 51 -8.22 10.72 -11.06
CA ALA A 51 -8.12 9.96 -9.81
C ALA A 51 -7.15 8.76 -9.90
N VAL A 52 -7.02 8.14 -11.07
CA VAL A 52 -6.34 6.88 -11.30
C VAL A 52 -5.23 7.09 -12.32
N SER A 53 -3.98 6.99 -11.88
CA SER A 53 -2.81 7.14 -12.74
C SER A 53 -2.75 6.08 -13.86
N GLN A 54 -3.29 4.88 -13.63
CA GLN A 54 -3.35 3.82 -14.65
C GLN A 54 -4.20 4.19 -15.86
N CYS A 55 -5.24 5.01 -15.66
CA CYS A 55 -6.06 5.53 -16.76
C CYS A 55 -5.25 6.37 -17.73
N VAL A 56 -4.29 7.16 -17.25
CA VAL A 56 -3.44 8.01 -18.10
C VAL A 56 -2.56 7.16 -19.02
N VAL A 57 -2.15 5.97 -18.56
CA VAL A 57 -1.23 5.10 -19.30
C VAL A 57 -1.95 4.19 -20.29
N THR A 58 -3.11 3.66 -19.90
CA THR A 58 -3.80 2.59 -20.66
C THR A 58 -5.16 2.99 -21.22
N GLY A 59 -5.85 3.96 -20.59
CA GLY A 59 -7.20 4.38 -20.98
C GLY A 59 -8.33 3.44 -20.56
N PHE A 60 -8.02 2.31 -19.90
CA PHE A 60 -9.01 1.35 -19.43
C PHE A 60 -8.65 0.83 -18.04
N ILE A 61 -9.66 0.70 -17.17
CA ILE A 61 -9.50 0.19 -15.81
C ILE A 61 -10.70 -0.65 -15.39
N GLU A 62 -10.48 -1.49 -14.38
CA GLU A 62 -11.49 -2.26 -13.67
C GLU A 62 -11.61 -1.74 -12.24
N GLN A 63 -12.85 -1.65 -11.74
CA GLN A 63 -13.08 -1.31 -10.35
C GLN A 63 -13.24 -2.60 -9.54
N VAL A 64 -12.47 -2.72 -8.47
CA VAL A 64 -12.50 -3.86 -7.56
C VAL A 64 -12.85 -3.41 -6.15
N SER A 65 -13.64 -4.24 -5.46
CA SER A 65 -13.97 -4.07 -4.05
C SER A 65 -13.30 -5.17 -3.26
N CYS A 66 -12.41 -4.79 -2.36
CA CYS A 66 -11.69 -5.71 -1.49
C CYS A 66 -12.50 -6.03 -0.24
N SER A 67 -12.54 -7.31 0.13
CA SER A 67 -13.17 -7.82 1.35
C SER A 67 -12.11 -8.53 2.20
N PRO A 68 -12.07 -8.30 3.53
CA PRO A 68 -13.08 -7.64 4.36
C PRO A 68 -12.97 -6.11 4.50
N SER A 69 -11.90 -5.47 4.00
CA SER A 69 -11.67 -4.02 4.23
C SER A 69 -12.73 -3.09 3.62
N LYS A 70 -13.58 -3.59 2.70
CA LYS A 70 -14.55 -2.82 1.91
C LYS A 70 -13.89 -1.63 1.18
N LYS A 71 -12.61 -1.77 0.83
CA LYS A 71 -11.88 -0.77 0.06
C LYS A 71 -12.22 -0.91 -1.42
N VAL A 72 -12.51 0.20 -2.07
CA VAL A 72 -12.69 0.26 -3.52
C VAL A 72 -11.39 0.74 -4.13
N GLU A 73 -10.81 -0.08 -4.99
CA GLU A 73 -9.58 0.23 -5.72
C GLU A 73 -9.74 -0.03 -7.21
N TYR A 74 -8.74 0.39 -7.97
CA TYR A 74 -8.73 0.31 -9.42
C TYR A 74 -7.52 -0.50 -9.87
N LYS A 75 -7.74 -1.42 -10.82
CA LYS A 75 -6.68 -2.16 -11.49
C LYS A 75 -6.82 -2.03 -13.00
N ARG A 76 -5.77 -2.39 -13.73
CA ARG A 76 -5.84 -2.58 -15.18
C ARG A 76 -6.29 -4.00 -15.52
#